data_AF-A0A671LN49-F1
#
_entry.id   AF-A0A671LN49-F1
#
_cell.length_a   1.000
_cell.length_b   1.000
_cell.length_c   1.000
_cell.angle_alpha   90.00
_cell.angle_beta   90.00
_cell.angle_gamma   90.00
#
_symmetry.space_group_name_H-M   'P 1'
#
loop_
_entity.id
_entity.type
_entity.pdbx_description
1 polymer ?
#
loop_
_entity_poly.entity_id
_entity_poly.type
_entity_poly.pdbx_seq_one_letter_code
_entity_poly.pdbx_strand_id
1 'polypeptide(L)'
;MHGNLLKNPNGYEDLEHWELTENGGDQWRTEDMLGDCGHTFNDESFTKYFCTSFEPCIKRQVIDLLAEGYDPENLDIAQPAVNVEDWFCSRTDCGCIYKLTVSLFDENLEVIEEFKPDEVTLDPDCDDCSWKQVSHTFTDYGPGLRFISFEHGGQDTKYWQGWFGVRVTGSSVTIDL
;
A
#
# COMPACT_ATOMS: atom_id res chain seq x y z
N MET A 1 6.93 -9.32 -19.39
CA MET A 1 7.14 -9.64 -17.96
C MET A 1 6.23 -8.70 -17.21
N HIS A 2 5.09 -9.19 -16.72
CA HIS A 2 4.09 -8.41 -15.96
C HIS A 2 4.30 -8.74 -14.49
N GLY A 3 5.33 -8.15 -13.89
CA GLY A 3 5.69 -8.36 -12.48
C GLY A 3 5.22 -7.19 -11.63
N ASN A 4 5.02 -7.43 -10.34
CA ASN A 4 4.83 -6.35 -9.36
C ASN A 4 6.08 -5.46 -9.33
N LEU A 5 5.89 -4.16 -9.50
CA LEU A 5 6.95 -3.16 -9.47
C LEU A 5 7.30 -2.74 -8.03
N LEU A 6 6.41 -3.00 -7.06
CA LEU A 6 6.70 -2.78 -5.65
C LEU A 6 7.68 -3.83 -5.12
N LYS A 7 8.73 -3.35 -4.47
CA LYS A 7 9.73 -4.15 -3.76
C LYS A 7 9.26 -4.42 -2.34
N ASN A 8 9.48 -5.64 -1.87
CA ASN A 8 9.09 -6.11 -0.53
C ASN A 8 7.62 -5.77 -0.16
N PRO A 9 6.61 -6.19 -0.95
CA PRO A 9 5.21 -5.83 -0.72
C PRO A 9 4.57 -6.48 0.51
N ASN A 10 5.19 -7.54 1.05
CA ASN A 10 4.62 -8.37 2.11
C ASN A 10 5.41 -8.32 3.44
N GLY A 11 6.55 -7.62 3.47
CA GLY A 11 7.39 -7.51 4.67
C GLY A 11 8.32 -8.70 4.93
N TYR A 12 8.71 -9.44 3.88
CA TYR A 12 9.69 -10.53 3.99
C TYR A 12 11.10 -10.02 4.29
N GLU A 13 11.40 -8.77 3.90
CA GLU A 13 12.67 -8.09 4.13
C GLU A 13 12.47 -6.96 5.16
N ASP A 14 11.62 -7.20 6.16
CA ASP A 14 11.20 -6.17 7.12
C ASP A 14 10.70 -4.91 6.41
N LEU A 15 11.29 -3.74 6.68
CA LEU A 15 10.93 -2.46 6.07
C LEU A 15 11.86 -2.05 4.92
N GLU A 16 12.72 -2.95 4.45
CA GLU A 16 13.61 -2.66 3.31
C GLU A 16 12.80 -2.22 2.09
N HIS A 17 13.40 -1.29 1.32
CA HIS A 17 12.81 -0.62 0.15
C HIS A 17 11.66 0.35 0.41
N TRP A 18 11.20 0.49 1.65
CA TRP A 18 10.16 1.44 2.03
C TRP A 18 10.75 2.68 2.68
N GLU A 19 10.37 3.85 2.19
CA GLU A 19 10.61 5.13 2.85
C GLU A 19 9.54 5.34 3.92
N LEU A 20 9.93 5.49 5.18
CA LEU A 20 8.99 5.76 6.28
C LEU A 20 8.75 7.27 6.38
N THR A 21 7.62 7.75 5.85
CA THR A 21 7.25 9.17 5.91
C THR A 21 6.67 9.54 7.28
N GLU A 22 6.01 8.60 7.95
CA GLU A 22 5.60 8.69 9.36
C GLU A 22 5.85 7.35 10.08
N ASN A 23 6.28 7.41 11.34
CA ASN A 23 6.61 6.21 12.12
C ASN A 23 6.31 6.43 13.61
N GLY A 24 5.06 6.78 13.92
CA GLY A 24 4.59 7.13 15.26
C GLY A 24 4.45 5.94 16.21
N GLY A 25 4.23 6.25 17.50
CA GLY A 25 3.98 5.24 18.54
C GLY A 25 5.13 4.25 18.67
N ASP A 26 4.80 2.95 18.75
CA ASP A 26 5.77 1.85 18.77
C ASP A 26 6.26 1.46 17.36
N GLN A 27 6.05 2.33 16.37
CA GLN A 27 6.57 2.24 15.00
C GLN A 27 5.98 1.10 14.16
N TRP A 28 6.31 1.08 12.87
CA TRP A 28 6.04 -0.05 11.99
C TRP A 28 6.71 -1.33 12.48
N ARG A 29 6.03 -2.46 12.28
CA ARG A 29 6.57 -3.80 12.49
C ARG A 29 6.08 -4.74 11.39
N THR A 30 6.86 -5.78 11.12
CA THR A 30 6.45 -6.95 10.35
C THR A 30 6.10 -8.11 11.30
N GLU A 31 5.02 -8.83 10.99
CA GLU A 31 4.57 -10.00 11.74
C GLU A 31 4.20 -11.15 10.81
N ASP A 32 4.30 -12.39 11.32
CA ASP A 32 3.86 -13.58 10.61
C ASP A 32 2.33 -13.72 10.68
N MET A 33 1.74 -14.27 9.63
CA MET A 33 0.34 -14.63 9.58
C MET A 33 0.16 -16.06 10.13
N LEU A 34 -0.78 -16.34 11.05
CA LEU A 34 -1.84 -15.47 11.57
C LEU A 34 -1.36 -14.62 12.76
N GLY A 35 -1.66 -13.33 12.68
CA GLY A 35 -1.46 -12.39 13.78
C GLY A 35 -2.43 -12.59 14.94
N ASP A 36 -2.05 -12.09 16.12
CA ASP A 36 -2.94 -12.05 17.29
C ASP A 36 -4.25 -11.33 16.96
N CYS A 37 -5.39 -11.91 17.35
CA CYS A 37 -6.72 -11.37 17.01
C CYS A 37 -6.88 -11.05 15.51
N GLY A 38 -6.17 -11.80 14.64
CA GLY A 38 -6.15 -11.58 13.20
C GLY A 38 -7.09 -12.49 12.43
N HIS A 39 -7.22 -12.17 11.14
CA HIS A 39 -8.00 -12.92 10.16
C HIS A 39 -7.09 -13.73 9.25
N THR A 40 -7.55 -14.91 8.83
CA THR A 40 -6.91 -15.68 7.77
C THR A 40 -6.98 -14.92 6.46
N PHE A 41 -5.86 -14.81 5.76
CA PHE A 41 -5.86 -14.42 4.36
C PHE A 41 -6.21 -15.64 3.50
N ASN A 42 -7.01 -15.44 2.45
CA ASN A 42 -7.51 -16.55 1.64
C ASN A 42 -6.45 -17.19 0.75
N ASP A 43 -5.32 -16.52 0.54
CA ASP A 43 -4.18 -17.00 -0.23
C ASP A 43 -3.02 -17.37 0.70
N GLU A 44 -2.70 -18.67 0.75
CA GLU A 44 -1.67 -19.26 1.62
C GLU A 44 -0.23 -18.82 1.27
N SER A 45 -0.03 -18.14 0.13
CA SER A 45 1.28 -17.58 -0.24
C SER A 45 1.64 -16.31 0.54
N PHE A 46 0.67 -15.65 1.17
CA PHE A 46 0.88 -14.50 2.03
C PHE A 46 1.07 -14.96 3.48
N THR A 47 2.33 -14.98 3.91
CA THR A 47 2.68 -15.45 5.27
C THR A 47 3.13 -14.34 6.20
N LYS A 48 3.22 -13.09 5.71
CA LYS A 48 3.62 -11.91 6.49
C LYS A 48 2.76 -10.69 6.15
N TYR A 49 2.74 -9.75 7.07
CA TYR A 49 2.13 -8.44 6.90
C TYR A 49 2.90 -7.38 7.70
N PHE A 50 2.66 -6.11 7.36
CA PHE A 50 3.09 -4.96 8.15
C PHE A 50 1.97 -4.54 9.10
N CYS A 51 2.29 -4.10 10.31
CA CYS A 51 1.34 -3.54 11.27
C CYS A 51 1.77 -2.16 11.77
N THR A 52 0.79 -1.26 11.92
CA THR A 52 0.99 0.08 12.48
C THR A 52 0.67 0.13 13.97
N SER A 53 1.09 1.23 14.60
CA SER A 53 0.90 1.48 16.04
C SER A 53 -0.29 2.42 16.30
N PHE A 54 -0.28 3.10 17.45
CA PHE A 54 -1.35 3.98 17.95
C PHE A 54 -1.25 5.44 17.48
N GLU A 55 -0.18 5.78 16.76
CA GLU A 55 0.01 7.05 16.07
C GLU A 55 0.29 6.79 14.58
N PRO A 56 0.16 7.80 13.70
CA PRO A 56 0.31 7.59 12.27
C PRO A 56 1.63 6.93 11.91
N CYS A 57 1.52 5.81 11.19
CA CYS A 57 2.64 5.13 10.56
C CYS A 57 2.32 5.07 9.07
N ILE A 58 3.12 5.74 8.25
CA ILE A 58 2.94 5.86 6.80
C ILE A 58 4.25 5.49 6.13
N LYS A 59 4.17 4.67 5.07
CA LYS A 59 5.33 4.26 4.29
C LYS A 59 5.06 4.42 2.80
N ARG A 60 6.12 4.75 2.07
CA ARG A 60 6.09 5.10 0.64
C ARG A 60 7.13 4.33 -0.15
N GLN A 61 6.81 4.02 -1.40
CA GLN A 61 7.78 3.61 -2.40
C GLN A 61 7.55 4.39 -3.69
N VAL A 62 8.63 4.92 -4.26
CA VAL A 62 8.60 5.60 -5.56
C VAL A 62 9.24 4.68 -6.59
N ILE A 63 8.48 4.35 -7.63
CA ILE A 63 8.90 3.51 -8.74
C ILE A 63 9.38 4.43 -9.86
N ASP A 64 10.64 4.25 -10.29
CA ASP A 64 11.20 4.88 -11.48
C ASP A 64 11.02 3.93 -12.67
N LEU A 65 10.09 4.25 -13.57
CA LEU A 65 9.74 3.37 -14.67
C LEU A 65 10.89 3.22 -15.67
N LEU A 66 11.74 4.22 -15.83
CA LEU A 66 12.87 4.15 -16.75
C LEU A 66 13.95 3.23 -16.18
N ALA A 67 14.17 3.28 -14.86
CA ALA A 67 15.06 2.36 -14.15
C ALA A 67 14.53 0.92 -14.15
N GLU A 68 13.22 0.73 -14.14
CA GLU A 68 12.56 -0.59 -14.32
C GLU A 68 12.55 -1.05 -15.80
N GLY A 69 13.06 -0.22 -16.73
CA GLY A 69 13.31 -0.60 -18.13
C GLY A 69 12.19 -0.24 -19.11
N TYR A 70 11.23 0.58 -18.70
CA TYR A 70 10.17 1.07 -19.57
C TYR A 70 10.68 2.16 -20.50
N ASP A 71 10.32 2.06 -21.78
CA ASP A 71 10.68 3.07 -22.78
C ASP A 71 9.74 4.29 -22.68
N PRO A 72 10.28 5.51 -22.58
CA PRO A 72 9.49 6.73 -22.37
C PRO A 72 8.57 7.06 -23.54
N GLU A 73 9.01 6.84 -24.80
CA GLU A 73 8.16 7.12 -25.97
C GLU A 73 6.97 6.16 -26.00
N ASN A 74 7.21 4.89 -25.66
CA ASN A 74 6.15 3.91 -25.56
C ASN A 74 5.18 4.20 -24.40
N LEU A 75 5.65 4.64 -23.24
CA LEU A 75 4.78 5.08 -22.14
C LEU A 75 3.87 6.24 -22.57
N ASP A 76 4.42 7.21 -23.30
CA ASP A 76 3.69 8.40 -23.72
C ASP A 76 2.63 8.11 -24.80
N ILE A 77 2.92 7.18 -25.72
CA ILE A 77 2.03 6.80 -26.82
C ILE A 77 0.99 5.78 -26.38
N ALA A 78 1.43 4.70 -25.72
CA ALA A 78 0.56 3.59 -25.37
C ALA A 78 -0.30 3.88 -24.14
N GLN A 79 0.19 4.71 -23.21
CA GLN A 79 -0.46 5.00 -21.92
C GLN A 79 -0.99 3.72 -21.27
N PRO A 80 -0.11 2.72 -21.06
CA PRO A 80 -0.54 1.41 -20.58
C PRO A 80 -1.25 1.51 -19.23
N ALA A 81 -2.21 0.63 -19.00
CA ALA A 81 -2.96 0.65 -17.75
C ALA A 81 -2.02 0.40 -16.56
N VAL A 82 -2.11 1.27 -15.55
CA VAL A 82 -1.38 1.10 -14.29
C VAL A 82 -2.35 0.55 -13.27
N ASN A 83 -2.19 -0.71 -12.90
CA ASN A 83 -3.02 -1.35 -11.89
C ASN A 83 -2.37 -1.25 -10.53
N VAL A 84 -3.18 -0.91 -9.53
CA VAL A 84 -2.81 -0.77 -8.13
C VAL A 84 -3.71 -1.68 -7.33
N GLU A 85 -3.11 -2.47 -6.44
CA GLU A 85 -3.85 -3.22 -5.44
C GLU A 85 -3.19 -3.10 -4.07
N ASP A 86 -3.98 -3.15 -3.02
CA ASP A 86 -3.48 -3.28 -1.66
C ASP A 86 -4.50 -4.04 -0.79
N TRP A 87 -4.00 -4.72 0.23
CA TRP A 87 -4.85 -5.42 1.19
C TRP A 87 -4.64 -4.88 2.60
N PHE A 88 -5.74 -4.63 3.29
CA PHE A 88 -5.71 -4.14 4.67
C PHE A 88 -6.74 -4.84 5.55
N CYS A 89 -6.44 -4.94 6.85
CA CYS A 89 -7.40 -5.39 7.87
C CYS A 89 -7.12 -4.70 9.21
N SER A 90 -8.00 -4.94 10.18
CA SER A 90 -7.77 -4.56 11.58
C SER A 90 -7.77 -5.80 12.47
N ARG A 91 -7.58 -5.60 13.77
CA ARG A 91 -7.72 -6.68 14.77
C ARG A 91 -9.18 -6.82 15.18
N THR A 92 -9.57 -8.00 15.67
CA THR A 92 -10.91 -8.20 16.22
C THR A 92 -11.16 -7.54 17.58
N ASP A 93 -10.11 -7.00 18.24
CA ASP A 93 -10.19 -6.33 19.54
C ASP A 93 -9.92 -4.82 19.49
N CYS A 94 -9.42 -4.30 18.36
CA CYS A 94 -9.15 -2.88 18.15
C CYS A 94 -9.35 -2.48 16.69
N GLY A 95 -10.06 -1.37 16.50
CA GLY A 95 -10.25 -0.77 15.18
C GLY A 95 -9.00 -0.04 14.69
N CYS A 96 -9.03 0.32 13.40
CA CYS A 96 -7.94 1.05 12.77
C CYS A 96 -8.47 2.09 11.77
N ILE A 97 -7.59 3.02 11.40
CA ILE A 97 -7.75 3.93 10.27
C ILE A 97 -6.74 3.50 9.21
N TYR A 98 -7.19 3.31 7.98
CA TYR A 98 -6.39 3.00 6.81
C TYR A 98 -6.41 4.16 5.81
N LYS A 99 -5.26 4.44 5.20
CA LYS A 99 -5.07 5.47 4.16
C LYS A 99 -4.22 4.92 3.02
N LEU A 100 -4.57 5.32 1.80
CA LEU A 100 -3.83 5.04 0.58
C LEU A 100 -3.76 6.31 -0.26
N THR A 101 -2.62 6.56 -0.88
CA THR A 101 -2.45 7.58 -1.91
C THR A 101 -1.49 7.03 -2.96
N VAL A 102 -1.93 7.02 -4.21
CA VAL A 102 -1.10 6.65 -5.35
C VAL A 102 -1.14 7.77 -6.37
N SER A 103 0.03 8.25 -6.79
CA SER A 103 0.14 9.38 -7.70
C SER A 103 1.09 9.06 -8.84
N LEU A 104 0.67 9.41 -10.05
CA LEU A 104 1.45 9.32 -11.28
C LEU A 104 2.19 10.65 -11.48
N PHE A 105 3.48 10.60 -11.80
CA PHE A 105 4.31 11.78 -11.97
C PHE A 105 5.03 11.80 -13.32
N ASP A 106 5.26 13.01 -13.81
CA ASP A 106 6.08 13.28 -14.98
C ASP A 106 7.59 13.34 -14.68
N GLU A 107 8.41 13.68 -15.69
CA GLU A 107 9.86 13.84 -15.54
C GLU A 107 10.28 14.97 -14.57
N ASN A 108 9.40 15.95 -14.37
CA ASN A 108 9.62 17.10 -13.50
C ASN A 108 9.07 16.87 -12.07
N LEU A 109 8.55 15.67 -11.80
CA LEU A 109 7.83 15.31 -10.56
C LEU A 109 6.55 16.14 -10.37
N GLU A 110 5.91 16.56 -11.46
CA GLU A 110 4.56 17.12 -11.45
C GLU A 110 3.53 15.99 -11.50
N VAL A 111 2.45 16.12 -10.71
CA VAL A 111 1.38 15.13 -10.65
C VAL A 111 0.59 15.16 -11.95
N ILE A 112 0.52 14.01 -12.62
CA ILE A 112 -0.34 13.77 -13.79
C ILE A 112 -1.74 13.41 -13.31
N GLU A 113 -1.83 12.40 -12.44
CA GLU A 113 -3.09 11.92 -11.87
C GLU A 113 -2.84 11.36 -10.47
N GLU A 114 -3.85 11.43 -9.60
CA GLU A 114 -3.79 10.94 -8.23
C GLU A 114 -5.04 10.13 -7.89
N PHE A 115 -4.82 8.94 -7.35
CA PHE A 115 -5.83 8.13 -6.70
C PHE A 115 -5.67 8.23 -5.18
N LYS A 116 -6.64 8.89 -4.55
CA LYS A 116 -6.70 9.07 -3.10
C LYS A 116 -8.12 8.79 -2.61
N PRO A 117 -8.45 7.53 -2.27
CA PRO A 117 -9.74 7.20 -1.69
C PRO A 117 -9.88 7.85 -0.31
N ASP A 118 -11.13 8.01 0.14
CA ASP A 118 -11.42 8.44 1.51
C ASP A 118 -10.81 7.47 2.52
N GLU A 119 -10.38 8.01 3.67
CA GLU A 119 -9.83 7.21 4.77
C GLU A 119 -10.86 6.18 5.24
N VAL A 120 -10.42 4.93 5.41
CA VAL A 120 -11.29 3.85 5.86
C VAL A 120 -11.10 3.64 7.36
N THR A 121 -12.17 3.76 8.13
CA THR A 121 -12.17 3.41 9.56
C THR A 121 -12.87 2.06 9.73
N LEU A 122 -12.20 1.12 10.40
CA LEU A 122 -12.78 -0.17 10.78
C LEU A 122 -13.04 -0.18 12.28
N ASP A 123 -14.24 -0.58 12.68
CA ASP A 123 -14.65 -0.74 14.08
C ASP A 123 -15.07 -2.20 14.36
N PRO A 124 -14.36 -2.95 15.23
CA PRO A 124 -14.70 -4.33 15.57
C PRO A 124 -16.09 -4.52 16.17
N ASP A 125 -16.72 -3.47 16.70
CA ASP A 125 -18.09 -3.54 17.21
C ASP A 125 -19.15 -3.54 16.09
N CYS A 126 -18.78 -3.08 14.88
CA CYS A 126 -19.70 -2.89 13.75
C CYS A 126 -19.26 -3.56 12.43
N ASP A 127 -17.98 -3.89 12.28
CA ASP A 127 -17.35 -4.42 11.08
C ASP A 127 -16.81 -5.84 11.31
N ASP A 128 -16.69 -6.62 10.23
CA ASP A 128 -16.08 -7.94 10.26
C ASP A 128 -14.55 -7.92 10.45
N CYS A 129 -13.93 -6.75 10.28
CA CYS A 129 -12.49 -6.48 10.39
C CYS A 129 -11.58 -7.36 9.54
N SER A 130 -12.15 -8.12 8.60
CA SER A 130 -11.45 -9.06 7.74
C SER A 130 -10.59 -8.35 6.69
N TRP A 131 -9.75 -9.11 5.99
CA TRP A 131 -8.94 -8.59 4.89
C TRP A 131 -9.81 -8.04 3.76
N LYS A 132 -9.64 -6.75 3.48
CA LYS A 132 -10.31 -6.02 2.40
C LYS A 132 -9.29 -5.62 1.37
N GLN A 133 -9.66 -5.77 0.10
CA GLN A 133 -8.87 -5.30 -1.02
C GLN A 133 -9.32 -3.89 -1.41
N VAL A 134 -8.35 -3.02 -1.70
CA VAL A 134 -8.55 -1.83 -2.50
C VAL A 134 -7.83 -2.02 -3.82
N SER A 135 -8.49 -1.64 -4.91
CA SER A 135 -7.89 -1.69 -6.25
C SER A 135 -8.27 -0.46 -7.07
N HIS A 136 -7.36 -0.06 -7.95
CA HIS A 136 -7.56 1.04 -8.87
C HIS A 136 -6.75 0.80 -10.15
N THR A 137 -7.27 1.26 -11.28
CA THR A 137 -6.56 1.21 -12.56
C THR A 137 -6.58 2.60 -13.17
N PHE A 138 -5.39 3.17 -13.38
CA PHE A 138 -5.23 4.39 -14.15
C PHE A 138 -5.25 4.05 -15.64
N THR A 139 -6.07 4.76 -16.39
CA THR A 139 -6.16 4.69 -17.85
C THR A 139 -6.37 6.09 -18.41
N ASP A 140 -5.94 6.35 -19.63
CA ASP A 140 -6.14 7.63 -20.30
C ASP A 140 -5.60 8.84 -19.48
N TYR A 141 -4.56 8.62 -18.66
CA TYR A 141 -3.93 9.62 -17.81
C TYR A 141 -3.09 10.65 -18.59
N GLY A 142 -2.89 10.44 -19.89
CA GLY A 142 -2.10 11.31 -20.75
C GLY A 142 -0.61 10.94 -20.81
N PRO A 143 0.17 11.61 -21.67
CA PRO A 143 1.59 11.34 -21.82
C PRO A 143 2.39 11.88 -20.63
N GLY A 144 3.64 11.43 -20.52
CA GLY A 144 4.61 11.99 -19.60
C GLY A 144 4.89 11.11 -18.38
N LEU A 145 4.21 9.99 -18.19
CA LEU A 145 4.40 9.11 -17.03
C LEU A 145 5.87 8.66 -16.90
N ARG A 146 6.51 8.97 -15.77
CA ARG A 146 7.89 8.55 -15.43
C ARG A 146 8.01 7.90 -14.07
N PHE A 147 7.23 8.36 -13.09
CA PHE A 147 7.27 7.81 -11.74
C PHE A 147 5.87 7.47 -11.23
N ILE A 148 5.82 6.49 -10.34
CA ILE A 148 4.63 6.12 -9.58
C ILE A 148 5.00 6.18 -8.10
N SER A 149 4.32 7.02 -7.32
CA SER A 149 4.42 6.99 -5.86
C SER A 149 3.28 6.15 -5.31
N PHE A 150 3.61 5.14 -4.51
CA PHE A 150 2.64 4.37 -3.72
C PHE A 150 2.89 4.65 -2.25
N GLU A 151 1.90 5.21 -1.55
CA GLU A 151 1.98 5.54 -0.13
C GLU A 151 0.75 5.02 0.62
N HIS A 152 0.96 4.29 1.70
CA HIS A 152 -0.13 3.79 2.53
C HIS A 152 0.25 3.73 4.01
N GLY A 153 -0.76 3.54 4.84
CA GLY A 153 -0.57 3.28 6.25
C GLY A 153 -1.77 3.67 7.07
N GLY A 154 -1.54 4.02 8.33
CA GLY A 154 -2.61 4.24 9.27
C GLY A 154 -2.20 4.17 10.73
N GLN A 155 -3.19 4.00 11.58
CA GLN A 155 -3.04 3.94 13.04
C GLN A 155 -4.22 3.19 13.66
N ASP A 156 -4.16 2.92 14.95
CA ASP A 156 -5.30 2.40 15.70
C ASP A 156 -6.39 3.48 15.97
N THR A 157 -7.53 3.06 16.50
CA THR A 157 -8.62 3.96 16.94
C THR A 157 -8.73 4.09 18.46
N LYS A 158 -8.02 3.26 19.24
CA LYS A 158 -8.14 3.18 20.71
C LYS A 158 -6.96 3.78 21.47
N TYR A 159 -5.91 4.22 20.78
CA TYR A 159 -4.68 4.75 21.33
C TYR A 159 -4.00 3.77 22.31
N TRP A 160 -3.92 2.49 21.92
CA TRP A 160 -3.36 1.42 22.74
C TRP A 160 -1.90 1.18 22.40
N GLN A 161 -1.04 1.28 23.42
CA GLN A 161 0.38 1.00 23.27
C GLN A 161 0.59 -0.41 22.68
N GLY A 162 1.40 -0.52 21.62
CA GLY A 162 1.62 -1.72 20.83
C GLY A 162 1.21 -1.56 19.35
N TRP A 163 0.94 -2.68 18.69
CA TRP A 163 0.63 -2.78 17.26
C TRP A 163 -0.84 -3.13 17.04
N PHE A 164 -1.71 -2.19 17.43
CA PHE A 164 -3.16 -2.33 17.32
C PHE A 164 -3.75 -1.61 16.09
N GLY A 165 -2.89 -0.99 15.28
CA GLY A 165 -3.30 -0.25 14.09
C GLY A 165 -3.61 -1.14 12.90
N VAL A 166 -3.60 -0.52 11.71
CA VAL A 166 -3.90 -1.22 10.46
C VAL A 166 -2.82 -2.25 10.14
N ARG A 167 -3.24 -3.38 9.59
CA ARG A 167 -2.37 -4.40 9.01
C ARG A 167 -2.46 -4.32 7.50
N VAL A 168 -1.32 -4.30 6.80
CA VAL A 168 -1.27 -4.22 5.32
C VAL A 168 -0.34 -5.28 4.74
N THR A 169 -0.68 -5.83 3.58
CA THR A 169 0.13 -6.80 2.82
C THR A 169 -0.36 -6.87 1.38
N GLY A 170 0.32 -7.63 0.52
CA GLY A 170 -0.16 -7.87 -0.84
C GLY A 170 -0.24 -6.64 -1.73
N SER A 171 0.49 -5.58 -1.38
CA SER A 171 0.55 -4.36 -2.18
C SER A 171 1.12 -4.66 -3.56
N SER A 172 0.49 -4.16 -4.62
CA SER A 172 1.02 -4.32 -5.97
C SER A 172 0.80 -3.10 -6.85
N VAL A 173 1.79 -2.86 -7.72
CA VAL A 173 1.69 -1.96 -8.85
C VAL A 173 2.16 -2.72 -10.09
N THR A 174 1.31 -2.83 -11.10
CA THR A 174 1.64 -3.50 -12.36
C THR A 174 1.27 -2.62 -13.55
N ILE A 175 1.96 -2.84 -14.68
CA ILE A 175 1.69 -2.14 -15.94
C ILE A 175 1.33 -3.16 -17.03
N ASP A 176 0.19 -2.92 -17.68
CA ASP A 176 -0.32 -3.74 -18.78
C ASP A 176 0.14 -3.16 -20.12
N LEU A 177 1.32 -3.59 -20.56
CA LEU A 177 1.90 -3.31 -21.89
C LEU A 177 1.50 -4.33 -22.96
#